data_AF-A0A077M210-F1
#
_entry.id   AF-A0A077M210-F1
#
_cell.length_a   1.000
_cell.length_b   1.000
_cell.length_c   1.000
_cell.angle_alpha   90.00
_cell.angle_beta   90.00
_cell.angle_gamma   90.00
#
_symmetry.space_group_name_H-M   'P 1'
#
loop_
_entity.id
_entity.type
_entity.pdbx_description
1 polymer ?
#
loop_
_entity_poly.entity_id
_entity_poly.type
_entity_poly.pdbx_seq_one_letter_code
_entity_poly.pdbx_strand_id
1 'polypeptide(L)'
;MSAVAGVMPVMRFQMVPIRDLRANPANVREQLEEIGPLAASIRTQGILQPLIVNRIRGAFLVTDGHRRLAAAKLAMVPAAPCLVTSGAGTRDVIATMCAAAMHQELTPLEQARAFERLRVEGMTTADVALSTGYSSRLVRQRLLLLNLPREAQDLLDEGKLTVTAAAELAATLGTAPKATAALRRPKQSHLGRAHPLATRLNCAHGDVRVLVGGVACGQCWEQAIRDDATRS
;
A
#
# COMPACT_ATOMS: atom_id res chain seq x y z
N MET A 1 -16.87 -20.85 -16.45
CA MET A 1 -15.97 -19.77 -16.89
C MET A 1 -16.84 -18.61 -17.37
N SER A 2 -17.15 -17.66 -16.49
CA SER A 2 -17.91 -16.46 -16.88
C SER A 2 -16.92 -15.32 -17.00
N ALA A 3 -16.56 -14.98 -18.23
CA ALA A 3 -15.81 -13.77 -18.51
C ALA A 3 -16.66 -12.59 -18.02
N VAL A 4 -16.12 -11.78 -17.11
CA VAL A 4 -16.73 -10.49 -16.75
C VAL A 4 -16.54 -9.60 -17.97
N ALA A 5 -17.48 -9.68 -18.91
CA ALA A 5 -17.64 -8.66 -19.93
C ALA A 5 -18.01 -7.37 -19.19
N GLY A 6 -17.00 -6.54 -18.91
CA GLY A 6 -17.18 -5.27 -18.24
C GLY A 6 -18.06 -4.40 -19.12
N VAL A 7 -19.32 -4.24 -18.73
CA VAL A 7 -20.18 -3.18 -19.27
C VAL A 7 -19.46 -1.88 -18.94
N MET A 8 -18.91 -1.19 -19.95
CA MET A 8 -18.34 0.14 -19.72
C MET A 8 -19.52 1.03 -19.30
N PRO A 9 -19.54 1.52 -18.06
CA PRO A 9 -20.67 2.31 -17.60
C PRO A 9 -20.70 3.60 -18.42
N VAL A 10 -21.89 4.00 -18.87
CA VAL A 10 -22.07 5.29 -19.54
C VAL A 10 -21.69 6.39 -18.56
N MET A 11 -20.62 7.13 -18.86
CA MET A 11 -20.16 8.25 -18.06
C MET A 11 -20.72 9.54 -18.65
N ARG A 12 -21.33 10.38 -17.81
CA ARG A 12 -21.79 11.72 -18.21
C ARG A 12 -20.94 12.78 -17.55
N PHE A 13 -20.41 13.71 -18.33
CA PHE A 13 -19.73 14.87 -17.79
C PHE A 13 -20.75 15.86 -17.18
N GLN A 14 -20.50 16.28 -15.95
CA GLN A 14 -21.36 17.22 -15.22
C GLN A 14 -20.53 18.04 -14.22
N MET A 15 -20.88 19.32 -14.06
CA MET A 15 -20.42 20.13 -12.93
C MET A 15 -21.25 19.80 -11.69
N VAL A 16 -20.61 19.30 -10.63
CA VAL A 16 -21.27 18.90 -9.39
C VAL A 16 -20.84 19.84 -8.25
N PRO A 17 -21.77 20.41 -7.47
CA PRO A 17 -21.42 21.21 -6.30
C PRO A 17 -20.55 20.43 -5.31
N ILE A 18 -19.50 21.05 -4.77
CA ILE A 18 -18.58 20.37 -3.83
C ILE A 18 -19.32 19.83 -2.60
N ARG A 19 -20.37 20.53 -2.16
CA ARG A 19 -21.23 20.11 -1.03
C ARG A 19 -21.96 18.78 -1.26
N ASP A 20 -22.21 18.43 -2.52
CA ASP A 20 -22.92 17.20 -2.89
C ASP A 20 -21.97 16.03 -3.12
N LEU A 21 -20.66 16.29 -3.19
CA LEU A 21 -19.60 15.30 -3.34
C LEU A 21 -19.12 14.77 -1.99
N ARG A 22 -19.18 13.44 -1.84
CA ARG A 22 -18.71 12.73 -0.65
C ARG A 22 -17.56 11.80 -1.01
N ALA A 23 -16.57 11.72 -0.13
CA ALA A 23 -15.54 10.69 -0.22
C ALA A 23 -16.20 9.33 -0.04
N ASN A 24 -15.75 8.33 -0.80
CA ASN A 24 -16.26 6.99 -0.64
C ASN A 24 -15.55 6.30 0.53
N PRO A 25 -16.29 5.74 1.51
CA PRO A 25 -15.71 5.01 2.64
C PRO A 25 -14.85 3.80 2.23
N ALA A 26 -15.00 3.31 0.99
CA ALA A 26 -14.22 2.20 0.45
C ALA A 26 -12.86 2.64 -0.15
N ASN A 27 -12.46 3.90 -0.01
CA ASN A 27 -11.14 4.35 -0.47
C ASN A 27 -10.03 3.62 0.29
N VAL A 28 -9.08 3.05 -0.44
CA VAL A 28 -8.02 2.20 0.12
C VAL A 28 -6.83 3.00 0.66
N ARG A 29 -6.70 4.27 0.27
CA ARG A 29 -5.68 5.19 0.78
C ARG A 29 -6.08 5.73 2.14
N GLU A 30 -5.23 5.51 3.15
CA GLU A 30 -5.44 6.04 4.50
C GLU A 30 -5.05 7.51 4.63
N GLN A 31 -3.98 7.91 3.94
CA GLN A 31 -3.47 9.28 3.98
C GLN A 31 -3.48 9.89 2.58
N LEU A 32 -3.95 11.14 2.50
CA LEU A 32 -3.94 11.92 1.26
C LEU A 32 -2.81 12.94 1.36
N GLU A 33 -1.76 12.73 0.58
CA GLU A 33 -0.57 13.59 0.58
C GLU A 33 -0.69 14.78 -0.37
N GLU A 34 0.11 15.82 -0.11
CA GLU A 34 0.28 17.00 -0.98
C GLU A 34 -1.03 17.75 -1.28
N ILE A 35 -1.96 17.80 -0.32
CA ILE A 35 -3.26 18.49 -0.49
C ILE A 35 -3.09 20.02 -0.60
N GLY A 36 -2.16 20.61 0.16
CA GLY A 36 -1.96 22.05 0.21
C GLY A 36 -1.52 22.64 -1.14
N PRO A 37 -0.43 22.15 -1.74
CA PRO A 37 0.01 22.59 -3.07
C PRO A 37 -1.06 22.34 -4.15
N LEU A 38 -1.74 21.19 -4.11
CA LEU A 38 -2.83 20.90 -5.04
C LEU A 38 -4.00 21.88 -4.88
N ALA A 39 -4.36 22.26 -3.65
CA ALA A 39 -5.40 23.26 -3.41
C ALA A 39 -4.99 24.65 -3.93
N ALA A 40 -3.72 25.03 -3.81
CA ALA A 40 -3.21 26.27 -4.39
C ALA A 40 -3.31 26.28 -5.92
N SER A 41 -2.92 25.17 -6.58
CA SER A 41 -3.12 25.01 -8.03
C SER A 41 -4.60 25.10 -8.39
N ILE A 42 -5.49 24.38 -7.70
CA ILE A 42 -6.94 24.40 -7.97
C ILE A 42 -7.53 25.81 -7.83
N ARG A 43 -7.07 26.62 -6.87
CA ARG A 43 -7.53 28.02 -6.75
C ARG A 43 -7.20 28.87 -7.97
N THR A 44 -6.07 28.63 -8.61
CA THR A 44 -5.56 29.45 -9.72
C THR A 44 -5.99 28.93 -11.10
N GLN A 45 -6.04 27.61 -11.27
CA GLN A 45 -6.24 26.95 -12.57
C GLN A 45 -7.54 26.15 -12.64
N GLY A 46 -8.27 26.03 -11.52
CA GLY A 46 -9.40 25.13 -11.41
C GLY A 46 -8.99 23.66 -11.38
N ILE A 47 -9.98 22.79 -11.54
CA ILE A 47 -9.79 21.34 -11.55
C ILE A 47 -9.69 20.90 -13.02
N LEU A 48 -8.47 20.64 -13.49
CA LEU A 48 -8.21 20.28 -14.90
C LEU A 48 -8.66 18.85 -15.23
N GLN A 49 -8.46 17.92 -14.30
CA GLN A 49 -8.85 16.52 -14.46
C GLN A 49 -10.16 16.23 -13.71
N PRO A 50 -11.24 15.83 -14.40
CA PRO A 50 -12.52 15.55 -13.77
C PRO A 50 -12.45 14.42 -12.73
N LEU A 51 -13.22 14.53 -11.65
CA LEU A 51 -13.39 13.44 -10.69
C LEU A 51 -14.28 12.35 -11.30
N ILE A 52 -14.07 11.09 -10.95
CA ILE A 52 -15.01 10.02 -11.30
C ILE A 52 -15.91 9.80 -10.10
N VAL A 53 -17.22 9.90 -10.31
CA VAL A 53 -18.21 9.82 -9.23
C VAL A 53 -19.31 8.85 -9.59
N ASN A 54 -19.75 8.05 -8.63
CA ASN A 54 -20.94 7.22 -8.77
C ASN A 54 -22.13 7.87 -8.07
N ARG A 55 -23.27 7.96 -8.77
CA ARG A 55 -24.50 8.51 -8.21
C ARG A 55 -25.33 7.41 -7.56
N ILE A 56 -25.48 7.46 -6.23
CA ILE A 56 -26.27 6.49 -5.45
C ILE A 56 -27.32 7.25 -4.64
N ARG A 57 -28.61 6.93 -4.86
CA ARG A 57 -29.75 7.49 -4.10
C ARG A 57 -29.70 9.03 -3.97
N GLY A 58 -29.26 9.72 -5.03
CA GLY A 58 -29.15 11.18 -5.06
C GLY A 58 -27.84 11.77 -4.52
N ALA A 59 -26.97 10.97 -3.89
CA ALA A 59 -25.63 11.39 -3.46
C ALA A 59 -24.56 11.05 -4.51
N PHE A 60 -23.51 11.87 -4.59
CA PHE A 60 -22.35 11.61 -5.44
C PHE A 60 -21.18 11.11 -4.58
N LEU A 61 -20.82 9.83 -4.75
CA LEU A 61 -19.66 9.24 -4.09
C LEU A 61 -18.48 9.26 -5.04
N VAL A 62 -17.35 9.81 -4.60
CA VAL A 62 -16.12 9.82 -5.39
C VAL A 62 -15.56 8.41 -5.52
N THR A 63 -15.43 7.94 -6.75
CA THR A 63 -14.79 6.67 -7.09
C THR A 63 -13.29 6.91 -7.33
N ASP A 64 -12.95 7.97 -8.05
CA ASP A 64 -11.57 8.40 -8.25
C ASP A 64 -11.43 9.94 -8.16
N GLY A 65 -10.28 10.39 -7.65
CA GLY A 65 -9.99 11.80 -7.41
C GLY A 65 -10.18 12.23 -5.96
N HIS A 66 -10.03 11.34 -4.98
CA HIS A 66 -10.15 11.66 -3.56
C HIS A 66 -9.23 12.83 -3.11
N ARG A 67 -7.98 12.85 -3.57
CA ARG A 67 -7.04 13.97 -3.34
C ARG A 67 -7.55 15.28 -3.96
N ARG A 68 -8.10 15.22 -5.18
CA ARG A 68 -8.70 16.38 -5.86
C ARG A 68 -9.93 16.89 -5.13
N LEU A 69 -10.79 16.01 -4.58
CA LEU A 69 -11.92 16.42 -3.75
C LEU A 69 -11.45 17.14 -2.48
N ALA A 70 -10.47 16.57 -1.77
CA ALA A 70 -9.93 17.16 -0.55
C ALA A 70 -9.32 18.55 -0.82
N ALA A 71 -8.52 18.66 -1.88
CA ALA A 71 -7.91 19.91 -2.31
C ALA A 71 -8.96 20.93 -2.79
N ALA A 72 -10.01 20.51 -3.50
CA ALA A 72 -11.11 21.36 -3.92
C ALA A 72 -11.89 21.94 -2.73
N LYS A 73 -12.12 21.13 -1.68
CA LYS A 73 -12.72 21.60 -0.42
C LYS A 73 -11.84 22.65 0.25
N LEU A 74 -10.53 22.40 0.34
CA LEU A 74 -9.57 23.36 0.90
C LEU A 74 -9.46 24.64 0.05
N ALA A 75 -9.62 24.53 -1.27
CA ALA A 75 -9.64 25.65 -2.20
C ALA A 75 -10.97 26.44 -2.19
N MET A 76 -12.01 25.93 -1.52
CA MET A 76 -13.35 26.53 -1.43
C MET A 76 -14.00 26.81 -2.79
N VAL A 77 -13.73 25.97 -3.79
CA VAL A 77 -14.38 26.10 -5.11
C VAL A 77 -15.85 25.65 -5.02
N PRO A 78 -16.78 26.27 -5.78
CA PRO A 78 -18.21 25.99 -5.64
C PRO A 78 -18.61 24.61 -6.21
N ALA A 79 -17.96 24.19 -7.29
CA ALA A 79 -18.26 22.96 -8.01
C ALA A 79 -17.00 22.33 -8.61
N ALA A 80 -17.06 21.04 -8.91
CA ALA A 80 -16.01 20.32 -9.62
C ALA A 80 -16.54 19.68 -10.91
N PRO A 81 -15.71 19.59 -11.96
CA PRO A 81 -16.02 18.77 -13.13
C PRO A 81 -15.96 17.29 -12.72
N CYS A 82 -17.00 16.55 -13.08
CA CYS A 82 -17.13 15.13 -12.73
C CYS A 82 -17.60 14.30 -13.93
N LEU A 83 -17.07 13.09 -14.03
CA LEU A 83 -17.62 12.01 -14.83
C LEU A 83 -18.54 11.18 -13.94
N VAL A 84 -19.84 11.34 -14.12
CA VAL A 84 -20.88 10.69 -13.33
C VAL A 84 -21.23 9.34 -13.96
N THR A 85 -21.03 8.27 -13.21
CA THR A 85 -21.56 6.94 -13.49
C THR A 85 -22.88 6.72 -12.75
N SER A 86 -23.78 5.95 -13.36
CA SER A 86 -25.04 5.53 -12.76
C SER A 86 -25.34 4.08 -13.13
N GLY A 87 -26.00 3.35 -12.22
CA GLY A 87 -26.41 1.96 -12.46
C GLY A 87 -25.32 0.91 -12.22
N ALA A 88 -24.12 1.32 -11.82
CA ALA A 88 -23.06 0.39 -11.40
C ALA A 88 -23.40 -0.23 -10.03
N GLY A 89 -23.23 -1.54 -9.89
CA GLY A 89 -23.38 -2.23 -8.61
C GLY A 89 -22.25 -1.88 -7.64
N THR A 90 -22.45 -2.14 -6.34
CA THR A 90 -21.43 -1.90 -5.30
C THR A 90 -20.08 -2.53 -5.64
N ARG A 91 -20.10 -3.77 -6.14
CA ARG A 91 -18.92 -4.50 -6.60
C ARG A 91 -18.18 -3.78 -7.73
N ASP A 92 -18.89 -3.27 -8.74
CA ASP A 92 -18.26 -2.60 -9.90
C ASP A 92 -17.63 -1.28 -9.49
N VAL A 93 -18.27 -0.54 -8.59
CA VAL A 93 -17.73 0.69 -8.02
C VAL A 93 -16.43 0.40 -7.28
N ILE A 94 -16.43 -0.61 -6.41
CA ILE A 94 -15.25 -1.02 -5.65
C ILE A 94 -14.13 -1.51 -6.57
N ALA A 95 -14.45 -2.31 -7.58
CA ALA A 95 -13.49 -2.76 -8.59
C ALA A 95 -12.84 -1.58 -9.31
N THR A 96 -13.63 -0.60 -9.73
CA THR A 96 -13.13 0.62 -10.38
C THR A 96 -12.25 1.44 -9.44
N MET A 97 -12.64 1.58 -8.16
CA MET A 97 -11.84 2.28 -7.16
C MET A 97 -10.49 1.60 -6.94
N CYS A 98 -10.48 0.27 -6.80
CA CYS A 98 -9.25 -0.49 -6.59
C CYS A 98 -8.33 -0.36 -7.81
N ALA A 99 -8.88 -0.50 -9.03
CA ALA A 99 -8.12 -0.32 -10.26
C ALA A 99 -7.54 1.10 -10.38
N ALA A 100 -8.33 2.13 -10.10
CA ALA A 100 -7.88 3.52 -10.10
C ALA A 100 -6.74 3.76 -9.10
N ALA A 101 -6.86 3.20 -7.88
CA ALA A 101 -5.85 3.29 -6.84
C ALA A 101 -4.52 2.63 -7.27
N MET A 102 -4.58 1.51 -7.99
CA MET A 102 -3.41 0.74 -8.44
C MET A 102 -2.60 1.41 -9.56
N HIS A 103 -3.16 2.41 -10.27
CA HIS A 103 -2.38 3.24 -11.20
C HIS A 103 -1.38 4.17 -10.50
N GLN A 104 -1.53 4.34 -9.20
CA GLN A 104 -0.63 5.13 -8.37
C GLN A 104 0.20 4.16 -7.50
N GLU A 105 1.40 4.57 -7.10
CA GLU A 105 2.20 3.77 -6.17
C GLU A 105 1.43 3.62 -4.85
N LEU A 106 0.95 2.40 -4.58
CA LEU A 106 0.28 2.03 -3.33
C LEU A 106 1.29 1.33 -2.41
N THR A 107 1.17 1.58 -1.10
CA THR A 107 1.95 0.81 -0.11
C THR A 107 1.51 -0.66 -0.12
N PRO A 108 2.35 -1.59 0.37
CA PRO A 108 1.96 -3.01 0.50
C PRO A 108 0.68 -3.23 1.30
N LEU A 109 0.42 -2.42 2.33
CA LEU A 109 -0.81 -2.51 3.12
C LEU A 109 -2.02 -1.93 2.38
N GLU A 110 -1.86 -0.84 1.63
CA GLU A 110 -2.92 -0.31 0.77
C GLU A 110 -3.32 -1.32 -0.32
N GLN A 111 -2.34 -1.99 -0.94
CA GLN A 111 -2.60 -3.09 -1.87
C GLN A 111 -3.36 -4.24 -1.19
N ALA A 112 -2.96 -4.63 0.01
CA ALA A 112 -3.62 -5.67 0.77
C ALA A 112 -5.09 -5.34 1.06
N ARG A 113 -5.37 -4.11 1.51
CA ARG A 113 -6.73 -3.61 1.75
C ARG A 113 -7.57 -3.57 0.47
N ALA A 114 -6.98 -3.15 -0.66
CA ALA A 114 -7.66 -3.17 -1.95
C ALA A 114 -8.06 -4.59 -2.36
N PHE A 115 -7.15 -5.56 -2.26
CA PHE A 115 -7.45 -6.96 -2.58
C PHE A 115 -8.51 -7.55 -1.65
N GLU A 116 -8.44 -7.27 -0.36
CA GLU A 116 -9.43 -7.77 0.60
C GLU A 116 -10.81 -7.16 0.35
N ARG A 117 -10.87 -5.88 -0.04
CA ARG A 117 -12.13 -5.24 -0.42
C ARG A 117 -12.78 -5.95 -1.61
N LEU A 118 -11.99 -6.34 -2.62
CA LEU A 118 -12.50 -7.11 -3.76
C LEU A 118 -12.98 -8.50 -3.34
N ARG A 119 -12.29 -9.15 -2.39
CA ARG A 119 -12.71 -10.45 -1.83
C ARG A 119 -14.03 -10.37 -1.06
N VAL A 120 -14.23 -9.32 -0.28
CA VAL A 120 -15.49 -9.05 0.44
C VAL A 120 -16.66 -8.90 -0.54
N GLU A 121 -16.43 -8.34 -1.72
CA GLU A 121 -17.41 -8.27 -2.81
C GLU A 121 -17.58 -9.58 -3.60
N GLY A 122 -17.05 -10.70 -3.09
CA GLY A 122 -17.24 -12.03 -3.64
C GLY A 122 -16.23 -12.46 -4.70
N MET A 123 -15.15 -11.71 -4.92
CA MET A 123 -14.08 -12.14 -5.85
C MET A 123 -13.18 -13.19 -5.20
N THR A 124 -12.85 -14.25 -5.93
CA THR A 124 -11.81 -15.17 -5.50
C THR A 124 -10.44 -14.52 -5.64
N THR A 125 -9.41 -15.06 -4.97
CA THR A 125 -8.03 -14.61 -5.17
C THR A 125 -7.58 -14.72 -6.63
N ALA A 126 -8.10 -15.70 -7.38
CA ALA A 126 -7.81 -15.84 -8.80
C ALA A 126 -8.48 -14.72 -9.61
N ASP A 127 -9.73 -14.37 -9.29
CA ASP A 127 -10.43 -13.26 -9.95
C ASP A 127 -9.74 -11.93 -9.69
N VAL A 128 -9.28 -11.69 -8.45
CA VAL A 128 -8.52 -10.48 -8.10
C VAL A 128 -7.20 -10.41 -8.85
N ALA A 129 -6.46 -11.51 -8.94
CA ALA A 129 -5.22 -11.56 -9.72
C ALA A 129 -5.47 -11.23 -11.20
N LEU A 130 -6.53 -11.83 -11.78
CA LEU A 130 -6.91 -11.59 -13.16
C LEU A 130 -7.33 -10.14 -13.41
N SER A 131 -8.16 -9.55 -12.54
CA SER A 131 -8.69 -8.20 -12.74
C SER A 131 -7.66 -7.09 -12.51
N THR A 132 -6.67 -7.35 -11.66
CA THR A 132 -5.63 -6.36 -11.29
C THR A 132 -4.34 -6.51 -12.09
N GLY A 133 -4.15 -7.63 -12.79
CA GLY A 133 -2.91 -7.96 -13.51
C GLY A 133 -1.76 -8.43 -12.61
N TYR A 134 -1.96 -8.47 -11.27
CA TYR A 134 -0.97 -9.00 -10.36
C TYR A 134 -0.98 -10.54 -10.30
N SER A 135 0.17 -11.15 -10.01
CA SER A 135 0.21 -12.60 -9.82
C SER A 135 -0.60 -13.05 -8.60
N SER A 136 -1.27 -14.20 -8.68
CA SER A 136 -1.99 -14.79 -7.54
C SER A 136 -1.10 -15.01 -6.32
N ARG A 137 0.21 -15.21 -6.52
CA ARG A 137 1.20 -15.28 -5.44
C ARG A 137 1.31 -13.94 -4.70
N LEU A 138 1.43 -12.84 -5.43
CA LEU A 138 1.52 -11.49 -4.84
C LEU A 138 0.22 -11.15 -4.11
N VAL A 139 -0.94 -11.41 -4.72
CA VAL A 139 -2.24 -11.15 -4.09
C VAL A 139 -2.34 -11.88 -2.74
N ARG A 140 -2.01 -13.18 -2.70
CA ARG A 140 -1.97 -13.94 -1.42
C ARG A 140 -1.00 -13.36 -0.41
N GLN A 141 0.22 -13.01 -0.85
CA GLN A 141 1.23 -12.45 0.04
C GLN A 141 0.77 -11.14 0.67
N ARG A 142 0.12 -10.25 -0.09
CA ARG A 142 -0.41 -8.99 0.41
C ARG A 142 -1.56 -9.21 1.39
N LEU A 143 -2.50 -10.09 1.06
CA LEU A 143 -3.63 -10.40 1.95
C LEU A 143 -3.18 -10.90 3.33
N LEU A 144 -2.08 -11.64 3.41
CA LEU A 144 -1.52 -12.07 4.70
C LEU A 144 -1.12 -10.90 5.60
N LEU A 145 -0.68 -9.77 5.04
CA LEU A 145 -0.24 -8.62 5.82
C LEU A 145 -1.34 -8.04 6.72
N LEU A 146 -2.62 -8.22 6.36
CA LEU A 146 -3.75 -7.78 7.17
C LEU A 146 -3.91 -8.57 8.49
N ASN A 147 -3.26 -9.73 8.60
CA ASN A 147 -3.25 -10.54 9.82
C ASN A 147 -2.18 -10.09 10.82
N LEU A 148 -1.32 -9.13 10.45
CA LEU A 148 -0.29 -8.62 11.33
C LEU A 148 -0.89 -7.75 12.46
N PRO A 149 -0.32 -7.80 13.67
CA PRO A 149 -0.59 -6.81 14.71
C PRO A 149 -0.28 -5.40 14.20
N ARG A 150 -0.94 -4.40 14.77
CA ARG A 150 -0.83 -3.01 14.33
C ARG A 150 0.62 -2.52 14.36
N GLU A 151 1.37 -2.89 15.39
CA GLU A 151 2.78 -2.50 15.54
C GLU A 151 3.65 -3.05 14.40
N ALA A 152 3.36 -4.26 13.91
CA ALA A 152 4.09 -4.86 12.79
C ALA A 152 3.68 -4.25 11.44
N GLN A 153 2.44 -3.78 11.31
CA GLN A 153 1.99 -3.00 10.15
C GLN A 153 2.67 -1.63 10.12
N ASP A 154 2.78 -0.94 11.25
CA ASP A 154 3.45 0.36 11.35
C ASP A 154 4.95 0.23 10.99
N LEU A 155 5.63 -0.82 11.48
CA LEU A 155 7.03 -1.09 11.11
C LEU A 155 7.21 -1.40 9.61
N LEU A 156 6.21 -1.98 8.96
CA LEU A 156 6.22 -2.24 7.52
C LEU A 156 6.06 -0.93 6.74
N ASP A 157 5.13 -0.05 7.13
CA ASP A 157 4.95 1.26 6.51
C ASP A 157 6.17 2.17 6.70
N GLU A 158 6.87 2.07 7.83
CA GLU A 158 8.14 2.77 8.08
C GLU A 158 9.34 2.17 7.31
N GLY A 159 9.14 1.06 6.58
CA GLY A 159 10.20 0.37 5.85
C GLY A 159 11.20 -0.40 6.74
N LYS A 160 10.94 -0.49 8.05
CA LYS A 160 11.78 -1.22 9.03
C LYS A 160 11.55 -2.73 9.01
N LEU A 161 10.44 -3.17 8.44
CA LEU A 161 10.11 -4.58 8.19
C LEU A 161 9.96 -4.82 6.69
N THR A 162 10.64 -5.82 6.15
CA THR A 162 10.49 -6.15 4.72
C THR A 162 9.16 -6.87 4.47
N VAL A 163 8.58 -6.67 3.30
CA VAL A 163 7.31 -7.31 2.92
C VAL A 163 7.37 -8.84 3.02
N THR A 164 8.50 -9.44 2.67
CA THR A 164 8.71 -10.89 2.77
C THR A 164 8.71 -11.36 4.23
N ALA A 165 9.47 -10.69 5.10
CA ALA A 165 9.51 -11.02 6.52
C ALA A 165 8.14 -10.80 7.20
N ALA A 166 7.44 -9.72 6.83
CA ALA A 166 6.10 -9.42 7.28
C ALA A 166 5.10 -10.52 6.88
N ALA A 167 5.16 -11.00 5.63
CA ALA A 167 4.30 -12.08 5.16
C ALA A 167 4.59 -13.43 5.85
N GLU A 168 5.88 -13.74 6.12
CA GLU A 168 6.26 -14.92 6.90
C GLU A 168 5.70 -14.84 8.33
N LEU A 169 5.86 -13.70 8.99
CA LEU A 169 5.33 -13.47 10.34
C LEU A 169 3.80 -13.64 10.36
N ALA A 170 3.09 -13.02 9.42
CA ALA A 170 1.65 -13.16 9.29
C ALA A 170 1.18 -14.61 9.09
N ALA A 171 1.90 -15.40 8.30
CA ALA A 171 1.56 -16.81 8.07
C ALA A 171 1.66 -17.63 9.36
N THR A 172 2.62 -17.32 10.24
CA THR A 172 2.74 -17.99 11.55
C THR A 172 1.65 -17.58 12.55
N LEU A 173 1.15 -16.36 12.45
CA LEU A 173 0.06 -15.87 13.30
C LEU A 173 -1.30 -16.42 12.87
N GLY A 174 -1.53 -16.61 11.57
CA GLY A 174 -2.78 -17.18 11.05
C GLY A 174 -3.00 -18.67 11.36
N THR A 175 -1.99 -19.36 11.88
CA THR A 175 -2.03 -20.80 12.23
C THR A 175 -2.09 -21.09 13.73
N ALA A 176 -2.08 -20.07 14.60
CA ALA A 176 -2.14 -20.23 16.05
C ALA A 176 -3.28 -19.39 16.67
N PRO A 177 -3.97 -19.87 17.73
CA PRO A 177 -4.88 -19.03 18.50
C PRO A 177 -4.10 -17.85 19.08
N LYS A 178 -4.64 -16.63 18.89
CA LYS A 178 -4.07 -15.33 19.30
C LYS A 178 -3.09 -15.44 20.47
N ALA A 179 -1.81 -15.60 20.16
CA ALA A 179 -0.73 -15.57 21.12
C ALA A 179 0.18 -14.41 20.76
N THR A 180 0.49 -13.61 21.78
CA THR A 180 1.46 -12.52 21.79
C THR A 180 2.83 -13.04 21.37
N ALA A 181 3.09 -13.12 20.07
CA ALA A 181 4.37 -13.57 19.56
C ALA A 181 5.36 -12.40 19.62
N ALA A 182 6.28 -12.48 20.58
CA ALA A 182 7.44 -11.60 20.72
C ALA A 182 8.10 -11.37 19.36
N LEU A 183 8.30 -10.09 19.02
CA LEU A 183 9.01 -9.60 17.83
C LEU A 183 10.37 -10.31 17.72
N ARG A 184 10.42 -11.39 16.94
CA ARG A 184 11.65 -12.11 16.67
C ARG A 184 12.40 -11.33 15.60
N ARG A 185 13.50 -10.69 16.00
CA ARG A 185 14.46 -10.01 15.11
C ARG A 185 14.73 -10.85 13.85
N PRO A 186 14.87 -10.23 12.67
CA PRO A 186 15.09 -10.94 11.42
C PRO A 186 16.32 -11.86 11.49
N LYS A 187 16.24 -13.00 10.77
CA LYS A 187 17.25 -14.06 10.75
C LYS A 187 18.65 -13.49 10.51
N GLN A 188 19.60 -14.07 11.26
CA GLN A 188 21.01 -13.68 11.33
C GLN A 188 21.63 -13.53 9.94
N SER A 189 22.31 -12.41 9.71
CA SER A 189 23.26 -12.27 8.61
C SER A 189 24.27 -13.41 8.65
N HIS A 190 24.63 -13.97 7.48
CA HIS A 190 25.74 -14.92 7.34
C HIS A 190 27.05 -14.36 7.93
N LEU A 191 27.15 -13.03 8.02
CA LEU A 191 28.11 -12.28 8.80
C LEU A 191 27.63 -12.14 10.25
N GLY A 192 27.98 -13.10 11.11
CA GLY A 192 27.66 -13.11 12.54
C GLY A 192 28.71 -13.88 13.34
N ARG A 193 28.46 -14.17 14.63
CA ARG A 193 29.45 -14.82 15.52
C ARG A 193 29.95 -16.17 15.00
N ALA A 194 29.17 -16.85 14.16
CA ALA A 194 29.53 -18.13 13.56
C ALA A 194 30.42 -18.03 12.30
N HIS A 195 30.66 -16.82 11.78
CA HIS A 195 31.49 -16.64 10.58
C HIS A 195 32.99 -16.79 10.91
N PRO A 196 33.81 -17.46 10.07
CA PRO A 196 35.23 -17.72 10.37
C PRO A 196 36.06 -16.46 10.68
N LEU A 197 35.73 -15.33 10.02
CA LEU A 197 36.38 -14.04 10.26
C LEU A 197 35.90 -13.30 11.52
N ALA A 198 34.84 -13.76 12.19
CA ALA A 198 34.24 -13.08 13.34
C ALA A 198 35.20 -12.95 14.52
N THR A 199 36.05 -13.95 14.74
CA THR A 199 37.05 -13.97 15.84
C THR A 199 38.18 -12.98 15.63
N ARG A 200 38.37 -12.49 14.40
CA ARG A 200 39.44 -11.55 14.03
C ARG A 200 38.95 -10.10 13.99
N LEU A 201 37.65 -9.88 14.19
CA LEU A 201 37.04 -8.56 14.12
C LEU A 201 36.97 -7.92 15.51
N ASN A 202 37.64 -6.78 15.67
CA ASN A 202 37.51 -5.93 16.84
C ASN A 202 36.96 -4.55 16.44
N CYS A 203 35.63 -4.44 16.40
CA CYS A 203 34.97 -3.21 15.97
C CYS A 203 34.77 -2.27 17.16
N ALA A 204 35.63 -1.26 17.29
CA ALA A 204 35.50 -0.21 18.31
C ALA A 204 34.40 0.84 17.99
N HIS A 205 33.67 0.69 16.88
CA HIS A 205 32.69 1.67 16.39
C HIS A 205 31.24 1.35 16.78
N GLY A 206 31.02 0.47 17.77
CA GLY A 206 29.69 -0.03 18.13
C GLY A 206 28.69 1.04 18.54
N ASP A 207 29.16 2.19 19.04
CA ASP A 207 28.32 3.30 19.49
C ASP A 207 27.85 4.20 18.35
N VAL A 208 28.51 4.16 17.19
CA VAL A 208 28.26 5.07 16.06
C VAL A 208 27.76 4.32 14.81
N ARG A 209 28.02 3.01 14.72
CA ARG A 209 27.72 2.21 13.52
C ARG A 209 26.94 0.95 13.87
N VAL A 210 25.94 0.65 13.04
CA VAL A 210 25.12 -0.55 13.19
C VAL A 210 25.98 -1.80 13.04
N LEU A 211 25.96 -2.66 14.05
CA LEU A 211 26.66 -3.94 14.04
C LEU A 211 25.89 -4.97 13.21
N VAL A 212 26.58 -5.57 12.25
CA VAL A 212 26.09 -6.70 11.47
C VAL A 212 26.37 -7.99 12.25
N GLY A 213 25.33 -8.79 12.46
CA GLY A 213 25.38 -10.04 13.22
C GLY A 213 25.82 -9.91 14.68
N GLY A 214 25.82 -8.70 15.25
CA GLY A 214 26.26 -8.42 16.62
C GLY A 214 27.76 -8.61 16.86
N VAL A 215 28.58 -8.55 15.81
CA VAL A 215 30.05 -8.73 15.87
C VAL A 215 30.79 -7.45 15.49
N ALA A 216 30.51 -6.90 14.30
CA ALA A 216 31.22 -5.75 13.76
C ALA A 216 30.33 -4.95 12.80
N CYS A 217 30.66 -3.67 12.58
CA CYS A 217 29.95 -2.85 11.58
C CYS A 217 30.28 -3.28 10.15
N GLY A 218 29.44 -2.87 9.19
CA GLY A 218 29.58 -3.28 7.77
C GLY A 218 30.96 -3.01 7.15
N GLN A 219 31.55 -1.84 7.40
CA GLN A 219 32.89 -1.52 6.88
C GLN A 219 34.01 -2.37 7.49
N CYS A 220 33.90 -2.75 8.77
CA CYS A 220 34.89 -3.65 9.40
C CYS A 220 34.80 -5.05 8.79
N TRP A 221 33.58 -5.53 8.51
CA TRP A 221 33.37 -6.78 7.78
C TRP A 221 33.98 -6.73 6.38
N GLU A 222 33.73 -5.66 5.64
CA GLU A 222 34.23 -5.50 4.28
C GLU A 222 35.76 -5.45 4.23
N GLN A 223 36.40 -4.73 5.15
CA GLN A 223 37.86 -4.69 5.26
C GLN A 223 38.43 -6.07 5.59
N ALA A 224 37.86 -6.79 6.57
CA ALA A 224 38.33 -8.12 6.92
C ALA A 224 38.20 -9.14 5.78
N ILE A 225 37.16 -9.03 4.95
CA ILE A 225 36.99 -9.87 3.76
C ILE A 225 38.05 -9.53 2.70
N ARG A 226 38.35 -8.25 2.48
CA ARG A 226 39.42 -7.83 1.55
C ARG A 226 40.79 -8.30 2.04
N ASP A 227 41.08 -8.15 3.33
CA ASP A 227 42.35 -8.57 3.91
C ASP A 227 42.55 -10.10 3.80
N ASP A 228 41.51 -10.89 4.03
CA ASP A 228 41.53 -12.36 3.88
C ASP A 228 41.73 -12.78 2.41
N ALA A 229 41.09 -12.08 1.47
CA ALA A 229 41.27 -12.31 0.03
C ALA A 229 42.68 -11.98 -0.47
N THR A 230 43.39 -11.05 0.17
CA THR A 230 44.78 -10.69 -0.20
C THR A 230 45.85 -11.59 0.43
N ARG A 231 45.48 -12.47 1.36
CA ARG A 231 46.39 -13.41 2.05
C ARG A 231 46.31 -14.85 1.49
N SER A 232 45.48 -15.06 0.47
CA SER A 232 45.29 -16.32 -0.25
C SER A 232 46.05 -16.30 -1.57
#